data_AF-A0AB73II47-F1
#
_entry.id   AF-A0AB73II47-F1
#
_cell.length_a   1.000
_cell.length_b   1.000
_cell.length_c   1.000
_cell.angle_alpha   90.00
_cell.angle_beta   90.00
_cell.angle_gamma   90.00
#
_symmetry.space_group_name_H-M   'P 1'
#
loop_
_entity.id
_entity.type
_entity.pdbx_description
1 polymer ?
#
loop_
_entity_poly.entity_id
_entity_poly.type
_entity_poly.pdbx_seq_one_letter_code
_entity_poly.pdbx_strand_id
1 'polypeptide(L)'
;MNTYFLTGTALCGIFLKAINLDGIKMIRKFAIFAFLAAAIAPCTARPRDMHHSALRVQIQSCNFLLTDALHGSISKPSQENNFESGGYSATIRVFGSEKSFGFNFLCHSKFKNVNEISEDYGGHFEPVTNKWVPFFPGASADEISRLRKVTKIFSLYSKNGHGFYMIQDETVGEPDRRVRHFSYCLFHETKAICGLGDVRRLADAKSDMLPYALRILKSVEFTDTPAETSKSANP
;
A
#
# COMPACT_ATOMS: atom_id res chain seq x y z
N MET A 1 40.58 9.01 -28.35
CA MET A 1 41.41 9.00 -27.14
C MET A 1 40.97 7.86 -26.24
N ASN A 2 41.87 6.91 -26.04
CA ASN A 2 41.80 5.78 -25.11
C ASN A 2 41.42 6.22 -23.69
N THR A 3 40.59 5.43 -23.00
CA THR A 3 41.07 4.62 -21.86
C THR A 3 40.05 3.54 -21.48
N TYR A 4 40.53 2.29 -21.47
CA TYR A 4 39.92 1.12 -20.86
C TYR A 4 40.15 1.15 -19.35
N PHE A 5 39.20 0.64 -18.55
CA PHE A 5 39.53 -0.12 -17.34
C PHE A 5 38.47 -1.21 -17.08
N LEU A 6 38.93 -2.45 -17.18
CA LEU A 6 38.31 -3.69 -16.71
C LEU A 6 38.52 -3.82 -15.21
N THR A 7 37.49 -4.25 -14.47
CA THR A 7 37.53 -5.14 -13.27
C THR A 7 36.07 -5.25 -12.79
N GLY A 8 35.47 -6.38 -12.44
CA GLY A 8 35.89 -7.76 -12.34
C GLY A 8 34.64 -8.57 -11.99
N THR A 9 34.57 -9.78 -12.51
CA THR A 9 33.55 -10.80 -12.26
C THR A 9 33.63 -11.31 -10.81
N ALA A 10 32.48 -11.46 -10.15
CA ALA A 10 32.35 -12.26 -8.93
C ALA A 10 31.45 -13.47 -9.22
N LEU A 11 32.06 -14.56 -9.65
CA LEU A 11 31.47 -15.91 -9.64
C LEU A 11 31.49 -16.40 -8.19
N CYS A 12 30.33 -16.44 -7.53
CA CYS A 12 30.17 -17.14 -6.27
C CYS A 12 29.72 -18.57 -6.59
N GLY A 13 30.70 -19.46 -6.78
CA GLY A 13 30.48 -20.90 -6.87
C GLY A 13 31.32 -21.58 -5.80
N ILE A 14 30.68 -22.18 -4.80
CA ILE A 14 31.33 -23.19 -3.96
C ILE A 14 30.44 -24.43 -3.95
N PHE A 15 30.86 -25.41 -4.74
CA PHE A 15 30.47 -26.81 -4.65
C PHE A 15 31.06 -27.39 -3.36
N LEU A 16 30.23 -27.87 -2.44
CA LEU A 16 30.69 -28.78 -1.38
C LEU A 16 30.89 -30.17 -2.00
N LYS A 17 32.15 -30.60 -2.12
CA LYS A 17 32.50 -32.01 -2.37
C LYS A 17 32.81 -32.66 -1.02
N ALA A 18 32.00 -33.64 -0.64
CA ALA A 18 32.21 -34.48 0.54
C ALA A 18 33.48 -35.34 0.37
N ILE A 19 34.30 -35.41 1.43
CA ILE A 19 35.49 -36.26 1.51
C ILE A 19 35.03 -37.65 1.97
N ASN A 20 35.31 -38.67 1.15
CA ASN A 20 35.10 -40.08 1.46
C ASN A 20 36.28 -40.59 2.31
N LEU A 21 35.99 -41.23 3.44
CA LEU A 21 36.98 -41.75 4.40
C LEU A 21 37.06 -43.27 4.25
N ASP A 22 38.08 -43.75 3.55
CA ASP A 22 38.45 -45.16 3.57
C ASP A 22 39.94 -45.33 3.92
N GLY A 23 40.16 -45.98 5.06
CA GLY A 23 41.31 -46.81 5.42
C GLY A 23 42.72 -46.22 5.37
N ILE A 24 43.31 -45.94 6.54
CA ILE A 24 44.76 -46.17 6.80
C ILE A 24 44.96 -46.53 8.28
N LYS A 25 45.60 -47.69 8.47
CA LYS A 25 46.12 -48.23 9.73
C LYS A 25 47.26 -47.35 10.28
N MET A 26 47.28 -47.21 11.61
CA MET A 26 48.44 -47.22 12.51
C MET A 26 49.71 -46.50 12.04
N ILE A 27 50.08 -45.39 12.70
CA ILE A 27 51.42 -45.13 13.29
C ILE A 27 51.45 -43.72 13.90
N ARG A 28 51.86 -43.69 15.17
CA ARG A 28 52.23 -42.52 15.97
C ARG A 28 53.14 -41.56 15.20
N LYS A 29 52.87 -40.25 15.26
CA LYS A 29 53.87 -39.19 15.50
C LYS A 29 53.21 -37.82 15.67
N PHE A 30 53.79 -37.05 16.59
CA PHE A 30 53.49 -35.66 16.90
C PHE A 30 53.36 -34.81 15.61
N ALA A 31 52.29 -34.03 15.52
CA ALA A 31 52.20 -32.91 14.57
C ALA A 31 51.40 -31.77 15.19
N ILE A 32 52.06 -30.62 15.21
CA ILE A 32 51.63 -29.33 15.74
C ILE A 32 50.36 -28.86 15.01
N PHE A 33 49.29 -28.59 15.76
CA PHE A 33 48.09 -27.93 15.25
C PHE A 33 48.39 -26.44 15.01
N ALA A 34 48.81 -26.10 13.80
CA ALA A 34 48.79 -24.72 13.34
C ALA A 34 47.36 -24.36 12.92
N PHE A 35 46.62 -23.68 13.81
CA PHE A 35 45.35 -23.03 13.46
C PHE A 35 45.65 -21.87 12.49
N LEU A 36 45.44 -22.09 11.19
CA LEU A 36 45.31 -20.98 10.25
C LEU A 36 43.98 -20.27 10.53
N ALA A 37 44.06 -19.11 11.19
CA ALA A 37 42.95 -18.17 11.26
C ALA A 37 42.71 -17.59 9.86
N ALA A 38 41.77 -18.16 9.11
CA ALA A 38 41.26 -17.52 7.90
C ALA A 38 40.47 -16.28 8.33
N ALA A 39 41.00 -15.10 8.03
CA ALA A 39 40.28 -13.84 8.20
C ALA A 39 39.06 -13.85 7.27
N ILE A 40 37.89 -14.15 7.84
CA ILE A 40 36.61 -14.00 7.15
C ILE A 40 36.38 -12.50 7.07
N ALA A 41 36.74 -11.87 5.94
CA ALA A 41 36.35 -10.49 5.70
C ALA A 41 34.81 -10.44 5.73
N PRO A 42 34.18 -9.65 6.62
CA PRO A 42 32.74 -9.50 6.58
C PRO A 42 32.41 -8.86 5.24
N CYS A 43 31.75 -9.60 4.36
CA CYS A 43 31.05 -9.02 3.23
C CYS A 43 29.98 -8.08 3.81
N THR A 44 30.32 -6.81 3.98
CA THR A 44 29.31 -5.76 4.15
C THR A 44 28.63 -5.62 2.80
N ALA A 45 27.64 -6.48 2.54
CA ALA A 45 26.61 -6.16 1.57
C ALA A 45 25.95 -4.88 2.08
N ARG A 46 26.35 -3.72 1.51
CA ARG A 46 25.60 -2.49 1.70
C ARG A 46 24.18 -2.80 1.24
N PRO A 47 23.15 -2.73 2.10
CA PRO A 47 21.80 -2.76 1.61
C PRO A 47 21.69 -1.60 0.62
N ARG A 48 21.32 -1.89 -0.63
CA ARG A 48 20.82 -0.81 -1.49
C ARG A 48 19.64 -0.23 -0.73
N ASP A 49 19.75 1.03 -0.33
CA ASP A 49 18.59 1.81 0.06
C ASP A 49 17.59 1.72 -1.10
N MET A 50 16.60 0.83 -0.96
CA MET A 50 15.34 1.00 -1.66
C MET A 50 14.73 2.23 -1.00
N HIS A 51 15.13 3.42 -1.48
CA HIS A 51 14.46 4.67 -1.16
C HIS A 51 13.06 4.61 -1.77
N HIS A 52 12.15 3.89 -1.09
CA HIS A 52 10.74 4.21 -1.22
C HIS A 52 10.61 5.66 -0.79
N SER A 53 10.36 6.54 -1.75
CA SER A 53 10.30 7.97 -1.48
C SER A 53 9.02 8.24 -0.71
N ALA A 54 9.15 8.67 0.53
CA ALA A 54 8.01 9.16 1.31
C ALA A 54 7.55 10.49 0.70
N LEU A 55 6.36 10.49 0.13
CA LEU A 55 5.75 11.66 -0.49
C LEU A 55 4.85 12.36 0.53
N ARG A 56 5.13 13.64 0.80
CA ARG A 56 4.28 14.50 1.63
C ARG A 56 3.10 14.98 0.81
N VAL A 57 1.90 14.78 1.34
CA VAL A 57 0.64 15.23 0.73
C VAL A 57 -0.12 16.07 1.75
N GLN A 58 -0.61 17.21 1.29
CA GLN A 58 -1.46 18.10 2.06
C GLN A 58 -2.72 18.40 1.24
N ILE A 59 -3.88 18.10 1.83
CA ILE A 59 -5.20 18.36 1.24
C ILE A 59 -6.03 19.02 2.32
N GLN A 60 -6.37 20.28 2.12
CA GLN A 60 -7.03 21.10 3.14
C GLN A 60 -6.32 20.98 4.51
N SER A 61 -7.01 20.43 5.52
CA SER A 61 -6.50 20.26 6.87
C SER A 61 -5.79 18.93 7.11
N CYS A 62 -5.81 17.98 6.17
CA CYS A 62 -5.20 16.67 6.30
C CYS A 62 -3.75 16.70 5.81
N ASN A 63 -2.82 16.28 6.68
CA ASN A 63 -1.41 16.11 6.32
C ASN A 63 -1.02 14.64 6.49
N PHE A 64 -0.41 14.06 5.46
CA PHE A 64 0.01 12.68 5.50
C PHE A 64 1.23 12.40 4.63
N LEU A 65 1.94 11.33 4.99
CA LEU A 65 2.96 10.70 4.18
C LEU A 65 2.38 9.50 3.46
N LEU A 66 2.87 9.29 2.24
CA LEU A 66 2.58 8.13 1.43
C LEU A 66 3.91 7.54 0.97
N THR A 67 4.12 6.25 1.19
CA THR A 67 5.35 5.58 0.74
C THR A 67 5.12 5.07 -0.67
N ASP A 68 5.67 5.77 -1.67
CA ASP A 68 5.46 5.38 -3.05
C ASP A 68 6.41 4.24 -3.45
N ALA A 69 5.82 3.04 -3.56
CA ALA A 69 6.53 1.84 -3.98
C ALA A 69 6.33 1.49 -5.45
N LEU A 70 5.53 2.27 -6.19
CA LEU A 70 5.17 1.99 -7.58
C LEU A 70 5.65 3.08 -8.54
N HIS A 71 6.39 4.08 -8.05
CA HIS A 71 6.88 5.22 -8.83
C HIS A 71 5.73 5.94 -9.55
N GLY A 72 4.65 6.15 -8.81
CA GLY A 72 3.46 6.85 -9.28
C GLY A 72 3.62 8.36 -9.26
N SER A 73 2.56 9.04 -9.67
CA SER A 73 2.42 10.49 -9.66
C SER A 73 1.33 10.90 -8.69
N ILE A 74 1.59 11.96 -7.93
CA ILE A 74 0.59 12.59 -7.08
C ILE A 74 0.09 13.85 -7.77
N SER A 75 -1.20 13.91 -8.07
CA SER A 75 -1.86 15.16 -8.43
C SER A 75 -2.15 15.93 -7.14
N LYS A 76 -1.55 17.12 -7.04
CA LYS A 76 -1.81 18.03 -5.93
C LYS A 76 -3.17 18.72 -6.16
N PRO A 77 -3.83 19.17 -5.08
CA PRO A 77 -4.96 20.06 -5.20
C PRO A 77 -4.60 21.30 -6.02
N SER A 78 -5.50 21.71 -6.91
CA SER A 78 -5.28 22.78 -7.88
C SER A 78 -6.42 23.80 -7.81
N GLN A 79 -6.23 24.97 -8.42
CA GLN A 79 -7.30 25.96 -8.51
C GLN A 79 -8.53 25.39 -9.25
N GLU A 80 -8.32 24.51 -10.23
CA GLU A 80 -9.39 23.89 -11.02
C GLU A 80 -10.32 22.99 -10.19
N ASN A 81 -9.83 22.42 -9.08
CA ASN A 81 -10.64 21.63 -8.17
C ASN A 81 -10.87 22.32 -6.82
N ASN A 82 -10.78 23.66 -6.79
CA ASN A 82 -10.90 24.47 -5.57
C ASN A 82 -9.97 24.03 -4.43
N PHE A 83 -8.86 23.36 -4.76
CA PHE A 83 -7.94 22.73 -3.80
C PHE A 83 -8.61 21.66 -2.90
N GLU A 84 -9.72 21.07 -3.35
CA GLU A 84 -10.53 20.14 -2.55
C GLU A 84 -10.08 18.68 -2.65
N SER A 85 -9.39 18.31 -3.73
CA SER A 85 -8.96 16.93 -3.93
C SER A 85 -7.53 16.81 -4.43
N GLY A 86 -6.87 15.73 -4.04
CA GLY A 86 -5.64 15.26 -4.68
C GLY A 86 -5.89 13.92 -5.35
N GLY A 87 -4.86 13.32 -5.90
CA GLY A 87 -4.95 11.95 -6.41
C GLY A 87 -3.60 11.26 -6.51
N TYR A 88 -3.66 9.95 -6.62
CA TYR A 88 -2.52 9.10 -6.94
C TYR A 88 -2.82 8.37 -8.24
N SER A 89 -1.84 8.30 -9.14
CA SER A 89 -1.91 7.46 -10.32
C SER A 89 -0.57 6.77 -10.57
N ALA A 90 -0.61 5.54 -11.05
CA ALA A 90 0.59 4.80 -11.43
C ALA A 90 0.32 3.93 -12.65
N THR A 91 1.37 3.70 -13.43
CA THR A 91 1.38 2.73 -14.53
C THR A 91 2.39 1.65 -14.20
N ILE A 92 1.92 0.40 -14.18
CA ILE A 92 2.72 -0.77 -13.81
C ILE A 92 2.60 -1.85 -14.88
N ARG A 93 3.63 -2.69 -15.01
CA ARG A 93 3.62 -3.81 -15.95
C ARG A 93 3.15 -5.08 -15.24
N VAL A 94 2.00 -5.62 -15.65
CA VAL A 94 1.40 -6.83 -15.09
C VAL A 94 1.10 -7.81 -16.22
N PHE A 95 1.55 -9.05 -16.08
CA PHE A 95 1.40 -10.09 -17.12
C PHE A 95 1.88 -9.67 -18.52
N GLY A 96 2.96 -8.88 -18.59
CA GLY A 96 3.57 -8.44 -19.84
C GLY A 96 2.95 -7.18 -20.46
N SER A 97 1.80 -6.71 -19.97
CA SER A 97 1.11 -5.50 -20.43
C SER A 97 1.19 -4.37 -19.41
N GLU A 98 1.21 -3.13 -19.88
CA GLU A 98 1.09 -1.95 -19.03
C GLU A 98 -0.36 -1.74 -18.61
N LYS A 99 -0.55 -1.43 -17.33
CA LYS A 99 -1.85 -1.15 -16.71
C LYS A 99 -1.72 0.10 -15.87
N SER A 100 -2.67 1.00 -16.02
CA SER A 100 -2.74 2.22 -15.23
C SER A 100 -3.90 2.13 -14.25
N PHE A 101 -3.72 2.71 -13.08
CA PHE A 101 -4.79 2.89 -12.10
C PHE A 101 -4.57 4.20 -11.36
N GLY A 102 -5.62 4.66 -10.71
CA GLY A 102 -5.54 5.82 -9.84
C GLY A 102 -6.80 5.95 -8.99
N PHE A 103 -6.69 6.83 -8.00
CA PHE A 103 -7.78 7.18 -7.12
C PHE A 103 -7.55 8.58 -6.56
N ASN A 104 -8.63 9.23 -6.19
CA ASN A 104 -8.56 10.55 -5.57
C ASN A 104 -8.43 10.46 -4.05
N PHE A 105 -8.10 11.60 -3.46
CA PHE A 105 -8.06 11.85 -2.04
C PHE A 105 -8.92 13.09 -1.75
N LEU A 106 -9.85 12.96 -0.82
CA LEU A 106 -10.60 14.06 -0.22
C LEU A 106 -10.31 14.07 1.27
N CYS A 107 -10.12 15.26 1.82
CA CYS A 107 -9.95 15.46 3.25
C CYS A 107 -11.29 15.77 3.90
N HIS A 108 -11.60 15.08 4.99
CA HIS A 108 -12.69 15.39 5.89
C HIS A 108 -12.14 15.69 7.27
N SER A 109 -12.68 16.70 7.94
CA SER A 109 -12.28 17.04 9.31
C SER A 109 -13.48 17.51 10.12
N LYS A 110 -13.39 17.41 11.44
CA LYS A 110 -14.43 17.88 12.39
C LYS A 110 -15.78 17.15 12.30
N PHE A 111 -15.77 15.87 11.92
CA PHE A 111 -16.96 15.02 12.00
C PHE A 111 -17.24 14.59 13.45
N LYS A 112 -18.51 14.40 13.79
CA LYS A 112 -18.96 13.99 15.14
C LYS A 112 -18.76 12.51 15.39
N ASN A 113 -18.88 11.71 14.34
CA ASN A 113 -18.70 10.26 14.37
C ASN A 113 -18.27 9.75 12.99
N VAL A 114 -17.70 8.55 12.92
CA VAL A 114 -17.17 7.99 11.67
C VAL A 114 -18.23 7.77 10.59
N ASN A 115 -19.49 7.52 10.98
CA ASN A 115 -20.59 7.26 10.06
C ASN A 115 -21.03 8.51 9.29
N GLU A 116 -20.83 9.70 9.86
CA GLU A 116 -21.10 10.98 9.18
C GLU A 116 -20.34 11.11 7.86
N ILE A 117 -19.13 10.54 7.78
CA ILE A 117 -18.32 10.57 6.56
C ILE A 117 -18.39 9.23 5.82
N SER A 118 -18.35 8.09 6.52
CA SER A 118 -18.24 6.80 5.85
C SER A 118 -19.44 6.48 4.97
N GLU A 119 -20.64 6.96 5.34
CA GLU A 119 -21.87 6.67 4.62
C GLU A 119 -21.88 7.27 3.21
N ASP A 120 -21.26 8.44 3.02
CA ASP A 120 -21.06 9.08 1.72
C ASP A 120 -20.16 8.24 0.78
N TYR A 121 -19.33 7.38 1.35
CA TYR A 121 -18.45 6.46 0.63
C TYR A 121 -18.97 5.01 0.67
N GLY A 122 -20.23 4.80 1.07
CA GLY A 122 -20.92 3.51 1.04
C GLY A 122 -20.58 2.56 2.19
N GLY A 123 -19.92 3.05 3.25
CA GLY A 123 -19.63 2.27 4.45
C GLY A 123 -20.41 2.74 5.66
N HIS A 124 -20.90 1.80 6.47
CA HIS A 124 -21.46 2.08 7.79
C HIS A 124 -20.74 1.22 8.82
N PHE A 125 -20.30 1.84 9.91
CA PHE A 125 -19.71 1.16 11.04
C PHE A 125 -20.80 0.74 12.02
N GLU A 126 -20.95 -0.56 12.21
CA GLU A 126 -21.86 -1.15 13.19
C GLU A 126 -21.12 -1.35 14.52
N PRO A 127 -21.33 -0.49 15.54
CA PRO A 127 -20.57 -0.54 16.78
C PRO A 127 -20.84 -1.81 17.59
N VAL A 128 -22.02 -2.41 17.48
CA VAL A 128 -22.37 -3.63 18.23
C VAL A 128 -21.56 -4.82 17.76
N THR A 129 -21.34 -4.93 16.45
CA THR A 129 -20.60 -6.05 15.84
C THR A 129 -19.14 -5.71 15.57
N ASN A 130 -18.74 -4.45 15.75
CA ASN A 130 -17.43 -3.90 15.44
C ASN A 130 -17.01 -4.19 13.99
N LYS A 131 -17.93 -3.99 13.04
CA LYS A 131 -17.73 -4.31 11.62
C LYS A 131 -18.25 -3.20 10.72
N TRP A 132 -17.56 -3.06 9.59
CA TRP A 132 -18.05 -2.28 8.47
C TRP A 132 -19.08 -3.10 7.68
N VAL A 133 -20.21 -2.48 7.35
CA VAL A 133 -21.25 -3.03 6.49
C VAL A 133 -21.52 -2.09 5.31
N PRO A 134 -21.88 -2.61 4.13
CA PRO A 134 -22.24 -1.75 3.00
C PRO A 134 -23.47 -0.91 3.32
N PHE A 135 -23.40 0.38 2.99
CA PHE A 135 -24.47 1.35 3.14
C PHE A 135 -24.90 1.87 1.77
N PHE A 136 -26.21 1.90 1.52
CA PHE A 136 -26.78 2.25 0.22
C PHE A 136 -27.80 3.38 0.41
N PRO A 137 -27.36 4.65 0.45
CA PRO A 137 -28.25 5.77 0.72
C PRO A 137 -29.33 5.87 -0.37
N GLY A 138 -30.58 5.97 0.04
CA GLY A 138 -31.72 6.15 -0.87
C GLY A 138 -32.13 4.94 -1.70
N ALA A 139 -31.47 3.79 -1.55
CA ALA A 139 -31.83 2.57 -2.28
C ALA A 139 -33.06 1.87 -1.67
N SER A 140 -33.96 1.41 -2.53
CA SER A 140 -35.08 0.54 -2.15
C SER A 140 -34.60 -0.85 -1.68
N ALA A 141 -35.47 -1.61 -1.01
CA ALA A 141 -35.13 -2.95 -0.53
C ALA A 141 -34.67 -3.91 -1.66
N ASP A 142 -35.28 -3.81 -2.84
CA ASP A 142 -34.93 -4.61 -4.01
C ASP A 142 -33.59 -4.18 -4.62
N GLU A 143 -33.29 -2.88 -4.63
CA GLU A 143 -31.98 -2.36 -5.03
C GLU A 143 -30.90 -2.80 -4.06
N ILE A 144 -31.13 -2.69 -2.75
CA ILE A 144 -30.22 -3.18 -1.71
C ILE A 144 -29.94 -4.67 -1.90
N SER A 145 -30.97 -5.48 -2.14
CA SER A 145 -30.82 -6.93 -2.38
C SER A 145 -29.94 -7.24 -3.60
N ARG A 146 -30.05 -6.44 -4.67
CA ARG A 146 -29.20 -6.58 -5.87
C ARG A 146 -27.77 -6.09 -5.61
N LEU A 147 -27.61 -4.90 -5.04
CA LEU A 147 -26.32 -4.28 -4.76
C LEU A 147 -25.48 -5.11 -3.78
N ARG A 148 -26.10 -5.71 -2.76
CA ARG A 148 -25.41 -6.60 -1.81
C ARG A 148 -24.72 -7.81 -2.47
N LYS A 149 -25.20 -8.27 -3.63
CA LYS A 149 -24.59 -9.41 -4.34
C LYS A 149 -23.27 -9.04 -5.03
N VAL A 150 -23.10 -7.76 -5.35
CA VAL A 150 -21.96 -7.24 -6.12
C VAL A 150 -21.09 -6.26 -5.33
N THR A 151 -21.45 -6.00 -4.08
CA THR A 151 -20.74 -5.08 -3.18
C THR A 151 -20.08 -5.86 -2.06
N LYS A 152 -18.80 -5.56 -1.79
CA LYS A 152 -18.07 -6.12 -0.66
C LYS A 152 -17.34 -5.00 0.07
N ILE A 153 -17.37 -5.03 1.39
CA ILE A 153 -16.68 -4.08 2.25
C ILE A 153 -15.69 -4.81 3.16
N PHE A 154 -14.55 -4.19 3.42
CA PHE A 154 -13.46 -4.76 4.19
C PHE A 154 -12.83 -3.69 5.07
N SER A 155 -12.33 -4.08 6.24
CA SER A 155 -11.51 -3.19 7.06
C SER A 155 -10.21 -2.83 6.35
N LEU A 156 -9.82 -1.57 6.47
CA LEU A 156 -8.56 -1.02 5.99
C LEU A 156 -7.76 -0.47 7.15
N TYR A 157 -6.48 -0.79 7.20
CA TYR A 157 -5.55 -0.26 8.20
C TYR A 157 -4.35 0.34 7.48
N SER A 158 -4.00 1.56 7.85
CA SER A 158 -2.78 2.23 7.41
C SER A 158 -1.72 2.17 8.52
N LYS A 159 -0.65 2.98 8.45
CA LYS A 159 0.40 2.98 9.48
C LYS A 159 -0.12 3.37 10.87
N ASN A 160 -0.99 4.38 10.91
CA ASN A 160 -1.58 4.92 12.13
C ASN A 160 -3.07 5.25 11.99
N GLY A 161 -3.70 4.86 10.88
CA GLY A 161 -5.12 5.05 10.61
C GLY A 161 -5.87 3.73 10.45
N HIS A 162 -7.19 3.81 10.54
CA HIS A 162 -8.10 2.68 10.39
C HIS A 162 -9.33 3.11 9.59
N GLY A 163 -10.05 2.17 9.01
CA GLY A 163 -11.26 2.47 8.27
C GLY A 163 -11.71 1.31 7.42
N PHE A 164 -12.14 1.60 6.19
CA PHE A 164 -12.66 0.60 5.28
C PHE A 164 -12.28 0.88 3.83
N TYR A 165 -12.40 -0.16 3.01
CA TYR A 165 -12.59 0.00 1.58
C TYR A 165 -13.76 -0.88 1.14
N MET A 166 -14.49 -0.39 0.15
CA MET A 166 -15.59 -1.10 -0.50
C MET A 166 -15.23 -1.32 -1.96
N ILE A 167 -15.64 -2.44 -2.52
CA ILE A 167 -15.61 -2.71 -3.95
C ILE A 167 -17.02 -3.01 -4.43
N GLN A 168 -17.36 -2.52 -5.63
CA GLN A 168 -18.65 -2.76 -6.25
C GLN A 168 -18.48 -3.00 -7.75
N ASP A 169 -18.99 -4.14 -8.23
CA ASP A 169 -19.00 -4.46 -9.66
C ASP A 169 -20.19 -3.76 -10.34
N GLU A 170 -19.95 -3.09 -11.46
CA GLU A 170 -21.04 -2.60 -12.31
C GLU A 170 -21.86 -3.77 -12.87
N THR A 171 -23.18 -3.69 -12.77
CA THR A 171 -24.10 -4.73 -13.28
C THR A 171 -24.86 -4.31 -14.52
N VAL A 172 -24.87 -3.01 -14.83
CA VAL A 172 -25.60 -2.40 -15.95
C VAL A 172 -24.61 -1.79 -16.95
N GLY A 173 -25.09 -1.46 -18.15
CA GLY A 173 -24.27 -0.93 -19.23
C GLY A 173 -23.59 -2.00 -20.08
N GLU A 174 -22.73 -1.55 -21.00
CA GLU A 174 -22.04 -2.41 -21.97
C GLU A 174 -21.11 -3.42 -21.28
N PRO A 175 -21.28 -4.74 -21.50
CA PRO A 175 -20.54 -5.77 -20.77
C PRO A 175 -19.02 -5.58 -20.73
N ASP A 176 -18.43 -5.14 -21.84
CA ASP A 176 -16.98 -4.96 -22.02
C ASP A 176 -16.43 -3.66 -21.42
N ARG A 177 -17.32 -2.75 -21.03
CA ARG A 177 -16.96 -1.47 -20.41
C ARG A 177 -17.13 -1.47 -18.90
N ARG A 178 -17.80 -2.49 -18.35
CA ARG A 178 -18.07 -2.58 -16.91
C ARG A 178 -16.79 -2.62 -16.11
N VAL A 179 -16.77 -1.86 -15.01
CA VAL A 179 -15.65 -1.80 -14.08
C VAL A 179 -16.03 -2.28 -12.68
N ARG A 180 -15.00 -2.57 -11.88
CA ARG A 180 -15.08 -2.65 -10.43
C ARG A 180 -14.66 -1.29 -9.87
N HIS A 181 -15.64 -0.59 -9.33
CA HIS A 181 -15.43 0.60 -8.52
C HIS A 181 -14.85 0.20 -7.18
N PHE A 182 -14.04 1.07 -6.59
CA PHE A 182 -13.75 1.01 -5.18
C PHE A 182 -13.89 2.38 -4.54
N SER A 183 -14.29 2.38 -3.26
CA SER A 183 -14.27 3.54 -2.38
C SER A 183 -13.53 3.18 -1.11
N TYR A 184 -13.05 4.18 -0.39
CA TYR A 184 -12.38 3.98 0.89
C TYR A 184 -12.49 5.20 1.78
N CYS A 185 -12.32 4.98 3.07
CA CYS A 185 -11.99 6.01 4.06
C CYS A 185 -10.94 5.48 5.03
N LEU A 186 -9.94 6.31 5.31
CA LEU A 186 -8.96 6.13 6.37
C LEU A 186 -9.18 7.23 7.40
N PHE A 187 -9.46 6.86 8.63
CA PHE A 187 -9.69 7.72 9.77
C PHE A 187 -8.47 7.76 10.69
N HIS A 188 -8.15 8.94 11.18
CA HIS A 188 -7.17 9.19 12.23
C HIS A 188 -7.62 10.37 13.08
N GLU A 189 -7.93 10.11 14.36
CA GLU A 189 -8.52 11.08 15.28
C GLU A 189 -9.79 11.76 14.68
N THR A 190 -9.72 13.06 14.43
CA THR A 190 -10.83 13.89 13.91
C THR A 190 -10.72 14.18 12.41
N LYS A 191 -9.83 13.46 11.72
CA LYS A 191 -9.54 13.61 10.30
C LYS A 191 -9.77 12.30 9.56
N ALA A 192 -10.18 12.42 8.31
CA ALA A 192 -10.31 11.28 7.42
C ALA A 192 -9.82 11.65 6.02
N ILE A 193 -9.17 10.68 5.38
CA ILE A 193 -8.86 10.73 3.95
C ILE A 193 -9.72 9.68 3.29
N CYS A 194 -10.63 10.13 2.43
CA CYS A 194 -11.53 9.26 1.69
C CYS A 194 -11.32 9.42 0.20
N GLY A 195 -11.79 8.47 -0.59
CA GLY A 195 -11.64 8.53 -2.03
C GLY A 195 -12.31 7.40 -2.77
N LEU A 196 -12.21 7.49 -4.07
CA LEU A 196 -12.88 6.68 -5.08
C LEU A 196 -11.91 6.40 -6.23
N GLY A 197 -12.14 5.31 -6.93
CA GLY A 197 -11.47 5.02 -8.19
C GLY A 197 -11.92 3.71 -8.82
N ASP A 198 -11.30 3.38 -9.93
CA ASP A 198 -11.53 2.14 -10.67
C ASP A 198 -10.34 1.21 -10.52
N VAL A 199 -10.60 -0.04 -10.11
CA VAL A 199 -9.53 -1.00 -9.85
C VAL A 199 -9.51 -2.17 -10.81
N ARG A 200 -10.54 -2.35 -11.64
CA ARG A 200 -10.58 -3.47 -12.59
C ARG A 200 -11.61 -3.24 -13.68
N ARG A 201 -11.29 -3.63 -14.92
CA ARG A 201 -12.29 -3.89 -15.96
C ARG A 201 -12.81 -5.31 -15.82
N LEU A 202 -14.12 -5.52 -15.76
CA LEU A 202 -14.69 -6.84 -15.49
C LEU A 202 -14.43 -7.84 -16.63
N ALA A 203 -14.35 -7.35 -17.87
CA ALA A 203 -14.02 -8.14 -19.05
C ALA A 203 -12.54 -8.57 -19.12
N ASP A 204 -11.63 -7.91 -18.38
CA ASP A 204 -10.22 -8.25 -18.33
C ASP A 204 -9.79 -8.62 -16.91
N ALA A 205 -9.78 -9.91 -16.60
CA ALA A 205 -9.36 -10.39 -15.29
C ALA A 205 -7.91 -10.03 -14.92
N LYS A 206 -7.04 -9.74 -15.89
CA LYS A 206 -5.65 -9.33 -15.66
C LYS A 206 -5.52 -7.84 -15.34
N SER A 207 -6.61 -7.09 -15.40
CA SER A 207 -6.67 -5.66 -15.07
C SER A 207 -6.90 -5.37 -13.59
N ASP A 208 -6.84 -6.37 -12.70
CA ASP A 208 -7.08 -6.19 -11.27
C ASP A 208 -5.94 -5.43 -10.58
N MET A 209 -6.15 -4.13 -10.39
CA MET A 209 -5.23 -3.17 -9.77
C MET A 209 -5.53 -2.94 -8.28
N LEU A 210 -6.57 -3.58 -7.72
CA LEU A 210 -6.94 -3.42 -6.30
C LEU A 210 -5.76 -3.72 -5.34
N PRO A 211 -4.96 -4.79 -5.52
CA PRO A 211 -3.82 -5.04 -4.62
C PRO A 211 -2.80 -3.89 -4.60
N TYR A 212 -2.61 -3.21 -5.73
CA TYR A 212 -1.67 -2.10 -5.87
C TYR A 212 -2.22 -0.82 -5.24
N ALA A 213 -3.50 -0.51 -5.45
CA ALA A 213 -4.17 0.58 -4.75
C ALA A 213 -4.12 0.38 -3.22
N LEU A 214 -4.43 -0.82 -2.73
CA LEU A 214 -4.36 -1.15 -1.31
C LEU A 214 -2.94 -1.06 -0.75
N ARG A 215 -1.90 -1.37 -1.52
CA ARG A 215 -0.51 -1.21 -1.09
C ARG A 215 -0.18 0.25 -0.79
N ILE A 216 -0.66 1.16 -1.63
CA ILE A 216 -0.49 2.60 -1.45
C ILE A 216 -1.28 3.09 -0.23
N LEU A 217 -2.57 2.73 -0.13
CA LEU A 217 -3.42 3.14 1.01
C LEU A 217 -2.91 2.63 2.36
N LYS A 218 -2.40 1.39 2.42
CA LYS A 218 -1.79 0.83 3.63
C LYS A 218 -0.49 1.54 4.05
N SER A 219 0.14 2.25 3.12
CA SER A 219 1.37 3.02 3.40
C SER A 219 1.10 4.40 3.98
N VAL A 220 -0.16 4.86 3.97
CA VAL A 220 -0.54 6.18 4.45
C VAL A 220 -0.22 6.31 5.94
N GLU A 221 0.45 7.39 6.29
CA GLU A 221 0.76 7.77 7.65
C GLU A 221 0.31 9.22 7.87
N PHE A 222 -0.69 9.43 8.71
CA PHE A 222 -1.12 10.77 9.08
C PHE A 222 0.00 11.44 9.88
N THR A 223 0.38 12.65 9.50
CA THR A 223 1.43 13.43 10.17
C THR A 223 0.89 14.60 10.98
N ASP A 224 -0.43 14.67 11.09
CA ASP A 224 -1.08 15.65 11.93
C ASP A 224 -0.67 15.39 13.38
N THR A 225 -0.11 16.42 14.03
CA THR A 225 0.20 16.36 15.45
C THR A 225 -1.14 16.27 16.19
N PRO A 226 -1.29 15.36 17.18
CA PRO A 226 -2.49 15.32 18.01
C PRO A 226 -2.77 16.73 18.48
N ALA A 227 -3.99 17.23 18.26
CA ALA A 227 -4.33 18.59 18.63
C ALA A 227 -3.90 18.79 20.08
N GLU A 228 -2.93 19.69 20.29
CA GLU A 228 -2.51 20.07 21.63
C GLU A 228 -3.77 20.38 22.40
N THR A 229 -4.01 19.60 23.44
CA THR A 229 -5.08 19.85 24.40
C THR A 229 -4.79 21.26 24.92
N SER A 230 -5.48 22.24 24.37
CA SER A 230 -5.47 23.60 24.86
C SER A 230 -6.00 23.53 26.27
N LYS A 231 -5.07 23.41 27.23
CA LYS A 231 -5.26 23.85 28.60
C LYS A 231 -5.54 25.34 28.52
N SER A 232 -6.80 25.69 28.22
CA SER A 232 -7.32 26.99 28.57
C SER A 232 -7.42 26.99 30.09
N ALA A 233 -6.37 27.52 30.72
CA ALA A 233 -6.42 27.97 32.09
C ALA A 233 -7.61 28.92 32.23
N ASN A 234 -8.54 28.59 33.12
CA ASN A 234 -9.50 29.54 33.65
C ASN A 234 -8.75 30.45 34.65
N PRO A 235 -8.88 31.78 34.56
CA PRO A 235 -8.87 32.61 35.76
C PRO A 235 -10.14 32.37 36.60
#